data_AF-A0A8E5IMZ9-F1
#
_entry.id   AF-A0A8E5IMZ9-F1
#
_cell.length_a   1.000
_cell.length_b   1.000
_cell.length_c   1.000
_cell.angle_alpha   90.00
_cell.angle_beta   90.00
_cell.angle_gamma   90.00
#
_symmetry.space_group_name_H-M   'P 1'
#
loop_
_entity.id
_entity.type
_entity.pdbx_description
1 polymer ?
#
loop_
_entity_poly.entity_id
_entity_poly.type
_entity_poly.pdbx_seq_one_letter_code
_entity_poly.pdbx_strand_id
1 'polypeptide(L)'
;MLLLGFYGILLALYALMQFACAPVLGALSDRFGRRPVLLVSLAGADVDYAIMATAPFLWVLYIGRIVAGITGATGAVAGAYIADITDGDERARHFGFMSACFGFGMVAGPVLGGLMGGFSPHAPFFAAAALNSQRRPVLIQLDSGMSRLGVTPEQLARLAAIFRQRGWAAPDYIISHLANADRPDHALNVYQHTLLQQAKEAFRTSRYSLANSCGMFLHPAWREDRCRPGVALFGVAQPWFSTPLKRIYRCLHQ
;
A
#
# COMPACT_ATOMS: atom_id res chain seq x y z
N MET A 1 13.60 39.55 0.88
CA MET A 1 12.17 39.91 0.86
C MET A 1 11.44 39.47 -0.42
N LEU A 2 11.92 39.80 -1.63
CA LEU A 2 11.25 39.43 -2.90
C LEU A 2 11.06 37.92 -3.12
N LEU A 3 12.09 37.10 -2.86
CA LEU A 3 11.99 35.63 -2.98
C LEU A 3 10.96 35.00 -2.04
N LEU A 4 10.81 35.57 -0.83
CA LEU A 4 9.80 35.12 0.14
C LEU A 4 8.38 35.37 -0.38
N GLY A 5 8.17 36.47 -1.10
CA GLY A 5 6.89 36.81 -1.72
C GLY A 5 6.49 35.81 -2.81
N PHE A 6 7.42 35.48 -3.72
CA PHE A 6 7.17 34.48 -4.78
C PHE A 6 6.86 33.10 -4.21
N TYR A 7 7.59 32.68 -3.17
CA TYR A 7 7.32 31.43 -2.47
C TYR A 7 5.96 31.43 -1.76
N GLY A 8 5.59 32.55 -1.13
CA GLY A 8 4.26 32.72 -0.52
C GLY A 8 3.12 32.58 -1.53
N ILE A 9 3.30 33.13 -2.74
CA ILE A 9 2.33 33.00 -3.84
C ILE A 9 2.18 31.54 -4.29
N LEU A 10 3.29 30.77 -4.40
CA LEU A 10 3.24 29.34 -4.73
C LEU A 10 2.39 28.55 -3.73
N LEU A 11 2.60 28.78 -2.43
CA LEU A 11 1.83 28.12 -1.37
C LEU A 11 0.36 28.56 -1.37
N ALA A 12 0.11 29.86 -1.56
CA ALA A 12 -1.24 30.41 -1.59
C ALA A 12 -2.05 29.89 -2.78
N LEU A 13 -1.47 29.84 -3.98
CA LEU A 13 -2.14 29.30 -5.17
C LEU A 13 -2.54 27.84 -4.98
N TYR A 14 -1.63 27.02 -4.45
CA TYR A 14 -1.91 25.63 -4.14
C TYR A 14 -3.08 25.50 -3.15
N ALA A 15 -3.01 26.20 -2.01
CA ALA A 15 -4.04 26.13 -0.97
C ALA A 15 -5.40 26.66 -1.46
N LEU A 16 -5.41 27.76 -2.22
CA LEU A 16 -6.60 28.36 -2.81
C LEU A 16 -7.28 27.39 -3.77
N MET A 17 -6.51 26.79 -4.68
CA MET A 17 -7.04 25.83 -5.65
C MET A 17 -7.54 24.56 -4.95
N GLN A 18 -6.85 24.06 -3.92
CA GLN A 18 -7.36 22.93 -3.13
C GLN A 18 -8.68 23.23 -2.47
N PHE A 19 -8.79 24.40 -1.81
CA PHE A 19 -10.02 24.82 -1.16
C PHE A 19 -11.18 24.97 -2.16
N ALA A 20 -10.93 25.66 -3.28
CA ALA A 20 -11.95 25.90 -4.30
C ALA A 20 -12.38 24.62 -5.02
N CYS A 21 -11.45 23.68 -5.26
CA CYS A 21 -11.73 22.47 -6.02
C CYS A 21 -12.17 21.28 -5.16
N ALA A 22 -11.98 21.30 -3.82
CA ALA A 22 -12.40 20.20 -2.95
C ALA A 22 -13.89 19.84 -3.09
N PRO A 23 -14.85 20.79 -3.10
CA PRO A 23 -16.27 20.47 -3.33
C PRO A 23 -16.52 19.91 -4.73
N VAL A 24 -15.82 20.44 -5.74
CA VAL A 24 -15.96 20.04 -7.14
C VAL A 24 -15.49 18.59 -7.33
N LEU A 25 -14.32 18.22 -6.79
CA LEU A 25 -13.82 16.85 -6.82
C LEU A 25 -14.73 15.90 -6.02
N GLY A 26 -15.27 16.37 -4.89
CA GLY A 26 -16.29 15.65 -4.13
C GLY A 26 -17.48 15.27 -5.00
N ALA A 27 -18.16 16.27 -5.58
CA ALA A 27 -19.32 16.07 -6.44
C ALA A 27 -18.99 15.24 -7.70
N LEU A 28 -17.81 15.43 -8.29
CA LEU A 28 -17.35 14.63 -9.43
C LEU A 28 -17.20 13.16 -9.04
N SER A 29 -16.71 12.89 -7.84
CA SER A 29 -16.54 11.54 -7.31
C SER A 29 -17.86 10.87 -6.93
N ASP A 30 -18.87 11.64 -6.51
CA ASP A 30 -20.23 11.14 -6.33
C ASP A 30 -20.83 10.69 -7.67
N ARG A 31 -20.62 11.49 -8.73
CA ARG A 31 -21.22 11.25 -10.05
C ARG A 31 -20.53 10.16 -10.88
N PHE A 32 -19.20 10.16 -10.92
CA PHE A 32 -18.41 9.27 -11.77
C PHE A 32 -17.77 8.10 -11.00
N GLY A 33 -17.99 8.06 -9.68
CA GLY A 33 -17.39 7.08 -8.77
C GLY A 33 -16.07 7.56 -8.15
N ARG A 34 -15.81 7.11 -6.92
CA ARG A 34 -14.63 7.51 -6.13
C ARG A 34 -13.31 7.14 -6.79
N ARG A 35 -13.19 5.89 -7.26
CA ARG A 35 -11.94 5.33 -7.78
C ARG A 35 -11.43 6.05 -9.04
N PRO A 36 -12.23 6.28 -10.10
CA PRO A 36 -11.77 7.02 -11.27
C PRO A 36 -11.25 8.43 -10.93
N VAL A 37 -11.94 9.16 -10.05
CA VAL A 37 -11.51 10.50 -9.63
C VAL A 37 -10.19 10.46 -8.88
N LEU A 38 -10.01 9.54 -7.93
CA LEU A 38 -8.72 9.38 -7.23
C LEU A 38 -7.57 9.02 -8.18
N LEU A 39 -7.81 8.19 -9.20
CA LEU A 39 -6.80 7.85 -10.21
C LEU A 39 -6.44 9.04 -11.11
N VAL A 40 -7.43 9.83 -11.53
CA VAL A 40 -7.20 11.07 -12.29
C VAL A 40 -6.42 12.08 -11.46
N SER A 41 -6.72 12.19 -10.16
CA SER A 41 -5.96 13.02 -9.23
C SER A 41 -4.50 12.59 -9.11
N LEU A 42 -4.23 11.28 -9.02
CA LEU A 42 -2.86 10.75 -9.02
C LEU A 42 -2.13 11.08 -10.34
N ALA A 43 -2.78 10.89 -11.49
CA ALA A 43 -2.20 11.27 -12.78
C ALA A 43 -1.93 12.78 -12.86
N GLY A 44 -2.83 13.59 -12.31
CA GLY A 44 -2.65 15.04 -12.20
C GLY A 44 -1.46 15.43 -11.32
N ALA A 45 -1.20 14.68 -10.24
CA ALA A 45 0.00 14.87 -9.42
C ALA A 45 1.28 14.51 -10.18
N ASP A 46 1.28 13.44 -10.99
CA ASP A 46 2.42 13.13 -11.87
C ASP A 46 2.72 14.27 -12.86
N VAL A 47 1.67 14.87 -13.44
CA VAL A 47 1.81 16.03 -14.32
C VAL A 47 2.41 17.23 -13.59
N ASP A 48 1.93 17.57 -12.38
CA ASP A 48 2.55 18.62 -11.56
C ASP A 48 4.03 18.32 -11.27
N TYR A 49 4.37 17.10 -10.85
CA TYR A 49 5.75 16.75 -10.56
C TYR A 49 6.64 16.83 -11.80
N ALA A 50 6.14 16.45 -12.98
CA ALA A 50 6.87 16.62 -14.24
C ALA A 50 7.09 18.10 -14.58
N ILE A 51 6.07 18.94 -14.39
CA ILE A 51 6.18 20.40 -14.56
C ILE A 51 7.23 20.96 -13.60
N MET A 52 7.16 20.61 -12.31
CA MET A 52 8.12 21.06 -11.29
C MET A 52 9.55 20.61 -11.58
N ALA A 53 9.71 19.38 -12.06
CA ALA A 53 11.01 18.78 -12.37
C ALA A 53 11.69 19.44 -13.58
N THR A 54 10.91 20.00 -14.50
CA THR A 54 11.42 20.54 -15.78
C THR A 54 11.24 22.05 -15.94
N ALA A 55 10.67 22.74 -14.93
CA ALA A 55 10.31 24.15 -15.01
C ALA A 55 11.53 25.05 -15.31
N PRO A 56 11.58 25.72 -16.47
CA PRO A 56 12.66 26.64 -16.81
C PRO A 56 12.45 28.05 -16.23
N PHE A 57 11.21 28.39 -15.88
CA PHE A 57 10.82 29.73 -15.42
C PHE A 57 9.85 29.67 -14.23
N LEU A 58 9.86 30.71 -13.40
CA LEU A 58 9.01 30.81 -12.22
C LEU A 58 7.51 30.72 -12.52
N TRP A 59 7.03 31.27 -13.63
CA TRP A 59 5.61 31.22 -13.97
C TRP A 59 5.12 29.79 -14.28
N VAL A 60 6.01 28.92 -14.76
CA VAL A 60 5.72 27.50 -14.97
C VAL A 60 5.49 26.81 -13.63
N LEU A 61 6.21 27.23 -12.58
CA LEU A 61 6.00 26.72 -11.23
C LEU A 61 4.61 27.10 -10.68
N TYR A 62 4.11 28.30 -10.99
CA TYR A 62 2.75 28.70 -10.61
C TYR A 62 1.69 27.83 -11.28
N ILE A 63 1.87 27.50 -12.56
CA ILE A 63 0.98 26.58 -13.27
C ILE A 63 0.99 25.21 -12.59
N GLY A 64 2.18 24.68 -12.25
CA GLY A 64 2.29 23.41 -11.51
C GLY A 64 1.48 23.45 -10.20
N ARG A 65 1.63 24.51 -9.38
CA ARG A 65 0.85 24.66 -8.14
C ARG A 65 -0.66 24.71 -8.34
N ILE A 66 -1.11 25.34 -9.42
CA ILE A 66 -2.54 25.35 -9.77
C ILE A 66 -3.01 23.94 -10.11
N VAL A 67 -2.27 23.22 -10.97
CA VAL A 67 -2.57 21.82 -11.32
C VAL A 67 -2.60 20.95 -10.07
N ALA A 68 -1.57 21.03 -9.22
CA ALA A 68 -1.47 20.29 -7.97
C ALA A 68 -2.62 20.61 -7.00
N GLY A 69 -3.07 21.86 -6.94
CA GLY A 69 -4.17 22.26 -6.07
C GLY A 69 -5.52 21.71 -6.57
N ILE A 70 -5.77 21.75 -7.88
CA ILE A 70 -6.97 21.18 -8.48
C ILE A 70 -7.00 19.66 -8.26
N THR A 71 -5.90 18.96 -8.56
CA THR A 71 -5.87 17.49 -8.56
C THR A 71 -5.64 16.91 -7.16
N GLY A 72 -4.97 17.65 -6.27
CA GLY A 72 -4.62 17.23 -4.92
C GLY A 72 -5.73 17.39 -3.88
N ALA A 73 -6.90 17.92 -4.25
CA ALA A 73 -8.05 18.10 -3.35
C ALA A 73 -8.80 16.78 -3.06
N THR A 74 -8.08 15.69 -2.82
CA THR A 74 -8.62 14.32 -2.71
C THR A 74 -9.03 13.89 -1.31
N GLY A 75 -8.70 14.66 -0.27
CA GLY A 75 -8.94 14.27 1.12
C GLY A 75 -10.40 13.90 1.39
N ALA A 76 -11.35 14.72 0.88
CA ALA A 76 -12.78 14.45 0.99
C ALA A 76 -13.20 13.18 0.23
N VAL A 77 -12.70 12.99 -1.00
CA VAL A 77 -13.01 11.82 -1.84
C VAL A 77 -12.46 10.53 -1.22
N ALA A 78 -11.25 10.57 -0.67
CA ALA A 78 -10.62 9.44 0.00
C ALA A 78 -11.36 9.08 1.29
N GLY A 79 -11.74 10.07 2.10
CA GLY A 79 -12.55 9.87 3.30
C GLY A 79 -13.92 9.27 2.98
N ALA A 80 -14.61 9.78 1.96
CA ALA A 80 -15.87 9.22 1.49
C ALA A 80 -15.69 7.78 1.01
N TYR A 81 -14.65 7.49 0.23
CA TYR A 81 -14.37 6.14 -0.23
C TYR A 81 -14.14 5.14 0.92
N ILE A 82 -13.39 5.53 1.96
CA ILE A 82 -13.21 4.70 3.16
C ILE A 82 -14.56 4.46 3.85
N ALA A 83 -15.39 5.48 3.98
CA ALA A 83 -16.71 5.35 4.59
C ALA A 83 -17.65 4.44 3.77
N ASP A 84 -17.56 4.49 2.44
CA ASP A 84 -18.37 3.70 1.51
C ASP A 84 -18.04 2.19 1.56
N ILE A 85 -16.78 1.82 1.86
CA ILE A 85 -16.31 0.42 1.82
C ILE A 85 -16.05 -0.21 3.20
N THR A 86 -16.20 0.56 4.29
CA THR A 86 -15.88 0.12 5.65
C THR A 86 -17.11 0.11 6.54
N ASP A 87 -17.32 -1.02 7.22
CA ASP A 87 -18.34 -1.20 8.24
C ASP A 87 -18.12 -0.33 9.48
N GLY A 88 -19.19 -0.05 10.22
CA GLY A 88 -19.22 1.01 11.24
C GLY A 88 -18.24 0.82 12.40
N ASP A 89 -17.98 -0.43 12.80
CA ASP A 89 -17.07 -0.82 13.87
C ASP A 89 -15.60 -0.65 13.48
N GLU A 90 -15.23 -0.95 12.24
CA GLU A 90 -13.86 -0.78 11.75
C GLU A 90 -13.56 0.61 11.17
N ARG A 91 -14.58 1.46 10.97
CA ARG A 91 -14.45 2.76 10.30
C ARG A 91 -13.45 3.70 10.99
N ALA A 92 -13.53 3.83 12.31
CA ALA A 92 -12.61 4.68 13.08
C ALA A 92 -11.15 4.25 12.91
N ARG A 93 -10.90 2.94 12.85
CA ARG A 93 -9.56 2.37 12.62
C ARG A 93 -9.01 2.76 11.25
N HIS A 94 -9.83 2.68 10.20
CA HIS A 94 -9.41 3.01 8.84
C HIS A 94 -9.15 4.50 8.64
N PHE A 95 -9.97 5.38 9.24
CA PHE A 95 -9.67 6.82 9.29
C PHE A 95 -8.38 7.11 10.09
N GLY A 96 -8.13 6.34 11.15
CA GLY A 96 -6.85 6.38 11.88
C GLY A 96 -5.65 6.06 10.99
N PHE A 97 -5.73 4.99 10.18
CA PHE A 97 -4.69 4.66 9.19
C PHE A 97 -4.53 5.74 8.12
N MET A 98 -5.62 6.30 7.60
CA MET A 98 -5.56 7.42 6.64
C MET A 98 -4.78 8.61 7.21
N SER A 99 -5.10 9.01 8.44
CA SER A 99 -4.42 10.09 9.16
C SER A 99 -2.95 9.76 9.44
N ALA A 100 -2.64 8.51 9.80
CA ALA A 100 -1.27 8.07 10.02
C ALA A 100 -0.43 8.15 8.72
N CYS A 101 -0.99 7.72 7.59
CA CYS A 101 -0.33 7.86 6.29
C CYS A 101 -0.11 9.33 5.92
N PHE A 102 -1.09 10.20 6.16
CA PHE A 102 -0.95 11.64 5.90
C PHE A 102 0.15 12.27 6.77
N GLY A 103 0.14 11.98 8.08
CA GLY A 103 1.16 12.45 9.02
C GLY A 103 2.55 11.95 8.66
N PHE A 104 2.68 10.67 8.28
CA PHE A 104 3.95 10.12 7.81
C PHE A 104 4.44 10.85 6.56
N GLY A 105 3.57 11.11 5.58
CA GLY A 105 3.92 11.87 4.38
C GLY A 105 4.39 13.30 4.70
N MET A 106 3.72 13.98 5.63
CA MET A 106 4.10 15.33 6.07
C MET A 106 5.48 15.40 6.74
N VAL A 107 5.91 14.32 7.41
CA VAL A 107 7.23 14.25 8.06
C VAL A 107 8.29 13.73 7.08
N ALA A 108 8.04 12.61 6.41
CA ALA A 108 9.00 11.98 5.50
C ALA A 108 9.26 12.84 4.24
N GLY A 109 8.23 13.53 3.73
CA GLY A 109 8.31 14.34 2.52
C GLY A 109 9.39 15.42 2.58
N PRO A 110 9.36 16.37 3.55
CA PRO A 110 10.38 17.40 3.70
C PRO A 110 11.78 16.85 3.96
N VAL A 111 11.90 15.76 4.73
CA VAL A 111 13.20 15.12 5.01
C VAL A 111 13.81 14.57 3.73
N LEU A 112 13.06 13.74 2.99
CA LEU A 112 13.53 13.15 1.74
C LEU A 112 13.75 14.24 0.67
N GLY A 113 12.83 15.21 0.58
CA GLY A 113 12.92 16.33 -0.35
C GLY A 113 14.12 17.23 -0.08
N GLY A 114 14.43 17.51 1.18
CA GLY A 114 15.62 18.30 1.56
C GLY A 114 16.92 17.58 1.23
N LEU A 115 17.01 16.28 1.55
CA LEU A 115 18.18 15.46 1.22
C LEU A 115 18.41 15.39 -0.29
N MET A 116 17.36 15.14 -1.09
CA MET A 116 17.45 15.09 -2.55
C MET A 116 17.72 16.47 -3.16
N GLY A 117 17.13 17.53 -2.59
CA GLY A 117 17.32 18.91 -3.00
C GLY A 117 18.78 19.38 -2.85
N GLY A 118 19.53 18.79 -1.92
CA GLY A 118 20.97 19.03 -1.76
C GLY A 118 21.81 18.58 -2.97
N PHE A 119 21.35 17.59 -3.74
CA PHE A 119 22.02 17.16 -4.99
C PHE A 119 21.58 17.98 -6.19
N SER A 120 20.27 18.21 -6.32
CA SER A 120 19.68 19.05 -7.37
C SER A 120 18.31 19.56 -6.93
N PRO A 121 17.98 20.84 -7.19
CA PRO A 121 16.66 21.39 -6.91
C PRO A 121 15.50 20.63 -7.60
N HIS A 122 15.79 19.92 -8.70
CA HIS A 122 14.79 19.18 -9.47
C HIS A 122 14.65 17.71 -9.03
N ALA A 123 15.66 17.14 -8.37
CA ALA A 123 15.69 15.72 -7.99
C ALA A 123 14.49 15.27 -7.13
N PRO A 124 14.02 16.06 -6.12
CA PRO A 124 12.85 15.69 -5.34
C PRO A 124 11.58 15.47 -6.18
N PHE A 125 11.39 16.26 -7.23
CA PHE A 125 10.21 16.17 -8.08
C PHE A 125 10.24 14.96 -9.00
N PHE A 126 11.42 14.63 -9.57
CA PHE A 126 11.59 13.38 -10.31
C PHE A 126 11.34 12.15 -9.43
N ALA A 127 11.85 12.16 -8.19
CA ALA A 127 11.61 11.08 -7.25
C ALA A 127 10.12 10.96 -6.87
N ALA A 128 9.45 12.09 -6.62
CA ALA A 128 8.02 12.12 -6.34
C ALA A 128 7.19 11.56 -7.50
N ALA A 129 7.49 11.97 -8.75
CA ALA A 129 6.85 11.43 -9.95
C ALA A 129 7.06 9.91 -10.05
N ALA A 130 8.29 9.44 -9.86
CA ALA A 130 8.59 8.00 -9.92
C ALA A 130 7.82 7.20 -8.85
N LEU A 131 7.73 7.71 -7.63
CA LEU A 131 6.99 7.08 -6.53
C LEU A 131 5.48 7.08 -6.77
N ASN A 132 4.94 8.15 -7.33
CA ASN A 132 3.50 8.30 -7.57
C ASN A 132 3.02 7.47 -8.78
N SER A 133 3.82 7.43 -9.85
CA SER A 133 3.56 6.62 -11.05
C SER A 133 3.79 5.11 -10.85
N GLN A 134 4.41 4.69 -9.75
CA GLN A 134 4.72 3.28 -9.53
C GLN A 134 3.46 2.46 -9.33
N ARG A 135 3.33 1.35 -10.08
CA ARG A 135 2.29 0.35 -9.84
C ARG A 135 2.42 -0.18 -8.41
N ARG A 136 1.35 -0.04 -7.62
CA ARG A 136 1.27 -0.67 -6.30
C ARG A 136 1.00 -2.17 -6.45
N PRO A 137 1.74 -3.03 -5.73
CA PRO A 137 1.50 -4.47 -5.79
C PRO A 137 0.11 -4.78 -5.22
N VAL A 138 -0.64 -5.63 -5.92
CA VAL A 138 -1.92 -6.14 -5.46
C VAL A 138 -1.66 -7.39 -4.62
N LEU A 139 -2.07 -7.34 -3.36
CA LEU A 139 -1.95 -8.45 -2.44
C LEU A 139 -3.34 -8.93 -2.02
N ILE A 140 -3.55 -10.24 -2.09
CA ILE A 140 -4.75 -10.90 -1.58
C ILE A 140 -4.36 -11.72 -0.35
N GLN A 141 -5.00 -11.42 0.78
CA GLN A 141 -4.94 -12.25 1.97
C GLN A 141 -6.04 -13.31 1.88
N LEU A 142 -5.69 -14.59 1.89
CA LEU A 142 -6.64 -15.70 1.99
C LEU A 142 -6.98 -15.96 3.45
N ASP A 143 -8.28 -16.03 3.74
CA ASP A 143 -8.75 -16.58 5.01
C ASP A 143 -8.71 -18.10 4.93
N SER A 144 -8.01 -18.71 5.88
CA SER A 144 -7.74 -20.14 5.93
C SER A 144 -8.25 -20.77 7.23
N GLY A 145 -9.34 -20.21 7.76
CA GLY A 145 -10.06 -20.73 8.92
C GLY A 145 -9.53 -20.22 10.26
N MET A 146 -8.84 -19.08 10.28
CA MET A 146 -8.33 -18.46 11.50
C MET A 146 -9.07 -17.16 11.87
N SER A 147 -10.22 -16.90 11.25
CA SER A 147 -11.06 -15.71 11.49
C SER A 147 -10.28 -14.41 11.33
N ARG A 148 -9.41 -14.33 10.32
CA ARG A 148 -8.60 -13.15 10.01
C ARG A 148 -9.08 -12.54 8.70
N LEU A 149 -9.18 -11.21 8.67
CA LEU A 149 -9.49 -10.40 7.48
C LEU A 149 -8.85 -11.01 6.22
N GLY A 150 -9.67 -11.50 5.29
CA GLY A 150 -9.19 -12.21 4.12
C GLY A 150 -10.33 -12.69 3.22
N VAL A 151 -9.98 -13.07 2.00
CA VAL A 151 -10.87 -13.62 0.99
C VAL A 151 -11.04 -15.12 1.28
N THR A 152 -12.29 -15.58 1.42
CA THR A 152 -12.56 -17.01 1.60
C THR A 152 -12.30 -17.78 0.30
N PRO A 153 -12.13 -19.11 0.35
CA PRO A 153 -11.93 -19.93 -0.85
C PRO A 153 -13.05 -19.77 -1.89
N GLU A 154 -14.30 -19.64 -1.45
CA GLU A 154 -15.46 -19.45 -2.32
C GLU A 154 -15.42 -18.06 -2.99
N GLN A 155 -15.03 -17.03 -2.25
CA GLN A 155 -14.87 -15.67 -2.76
C GLN A 155 -13.70 -15.58 -3.74
N LEU A 156 -12.64 -16.37 -3.54
CA LEU A 156 -11.46 -16.38 -4.40
C LEU A 156 -11.81 -16.81 -5.83
N ALA A 157 -12.66 -17.83 -5.99
CA ALA A 157 -13.10 -18.30 -7.30
C ALA A 157 -13.89 -17.21 -8.05
N ARG A 158 -14.78 -16.50 -7.35
CA ARG A 158 -15.51 -15.35 -7.89
C ARG A 158 -14.57 -14.22 -8.27
N LEU A 159 -13.58 -13.93 -7.43
CA LEU A 159 -12.60 -12.89 -7.67
C LEU A 159 -11.74 -13.19 -8.90
N ALA A 160 -11.30 -14.44 -9.06
CA ALA A 160 -10.57 -14.88 -10.24
C ALA A 160 -11.39 -14.74 -11.53
N ALA A 161 -12.70 -15.00 -11.49
CA ALA A 161 -13.59 -14.75 -12.62
C ALA A 161 -13.68 -13.26 -12.97
N ILE A 162 -13.79 -12.38 -11.97
CA ILE A 162 -13.80 -10.92 -12.16
C ILE A 162 -12.49 -10.44 -12.80
N PHE A 163 -11.33 -10.91 -12.31
CA PHE A 163 -10.03 -10.55 -12.87
C PHE A 163 -9.94 -10.92 -14.35
N ARG A 164 -10.37 -12.15 -14.71
CA ARG A 164 -10.42 -12.60 -16.11
C ARG A 164 -11.39 -11.76 -16.96
N GLN A 165 -12.61 -11.54 -16.48
CA GLN A 165 -13.64 -10.78 -17.20
C GLN A 165 -13.21 -9.33 -17.47
N ARG A 166 -12.52 -8.71 -16.50
CA ARG A 166 -12.02 -7.33 -16.60
C ARG A 166 -10.66 -7.21 -17.31
N GLY A 167 -10.04 -8.33 -17.69
CA GLY A 167 -8.69 -8.34 -18.27
C GLY A 167 -7.62 -7.80 -17.32
N TRP A 168 -7.82 -7.89 -16.00
CA TRP A 168 -6.86 -7.41 -15.02
C TRP A 168 -5.69 -8.40 -14.89
N ALA A 169 -4.48 -7.85 -14.71
CA ALA A 169 -3.33 -8.66 -14.35
C ALA A 169 -3.59 -9.40 -13.03
N ALA A 170 -3.05 -10.61 -12.91
CA ALA A 170 -3.10 -11.39 -11.67
C ALA A 170 -2.52 -10.57 -10.49
N PRO A 171 -3.00 -10.81 -9.25
CA PRO A 171 -2.43 -10.18 -8.07
C PRO A 171 -0.95 -10.55 -7.96
N ASP A 172 -0.14 -9.61 -7.50
CA ASP A 172 1.30 -9.81 -7.34
C ASP A 172 1.60 -10.84 -6.25
N TYR A 173 0.79 -10.84 -5.18
CA TYR A 173 0.94 -11.73 -4.04
C TYR A 173 -0.40 -12.32 -3.58
N ILE A 174 -0.40 -13.61 -3.26
CA ILE A 174 -1.47 -14.27 -2.52
C ILE A 174 -0.87 -14.87 -1.27
N ILE A 175 -1.34 -14.43 -0.11
CA ILE A 175 -0.74 -14.79 1.17
C ILE A 175 -1.77 -15.44 2.09
N SER A 176 -1.33 -16.41 2.87
CA SER A 176 -2.09 -16.97 3.98
C SER A 176 -1.16 -17.21 5.17
N HIS A 177 -1.68 -17.77 6.25
CA HIS A 177 -0.90 -18.11 7.42
C HIS A 177 -0.92 -19.60 7.71
N LEU A 178 0.25 -20.16 7.98
CA LEU A 178 0.39 -21.47 8.62
C LEU A 178 -0.09 -21.37 10.08
N ALA A 179 -1.04 -22.21 10.46
CA ALA A 179 -1.72 -22.19 11.76
C ALA A 179 -0.80 -22.61 12.90
N ASN A 180 -0.01 -23.67 12.69
CA ASN A 180 0.83 -24.22 13.72
C ASN A 180 2.28 -24.33 13.24
N ALA A 181 3.15 -23.51 13.85
CA ALA A 181 4.57 -23.52 13.56
C ALA A 181 5.36 -24.54 14.42
N ASP A 182 4.66 -25.30 15.26
CA ASP A 182 5.22 -26.18 16.28
C ASP A 182 5.01 -27.68 15.99
N ARG A 183 3.90 -28.03 15.37
CA ARG A 183 3.56 -29.43 15.04
C ARG A 183 3.49 -29.59 13.53
N PRO A 184 4.45 -30.30 12.90
CA PRO A 184 4.46 -30.53 11.45
C PRO A 184 3.14 -31.16 10.96
N ASP A 185 2.60 -32.12 11.71
CA ASP A 185 1.44 -32.92 11.32
C ASP A 185 0.08 -32.31 11.74
N HIS A 186 0.06 -31.03 12.11
CA HIS A 186 -1.17 -30.39 12.54
C HIS A 186 -2.18 -30.34 11.38
N ALA A 187 -3.39 -30.87 11.58
CA ALA A 187 -4.41 -30.99 10.53
C ALA A 187 -4.72 -29.64 9.82
N LEU A 188 -4.69 -28.54 10.58
CA LEU A 188 -4.86 -27.19 9.99
C LEU A 188 -3.75 -26.83 8.99
N ASN A 189 -2.50 -27.26 9.18
CA ASN A 189 -1.43 -26.97 8.23
C ASN A 189 -1.72 -27.61 6.86
N VAL A 190 -2.20 -28.85 6.87
CA VAL A 190 -2.61 -29.58 5.66
C VAL A 190 -3.78 -28.86 4.98
N TYR A 191 -4.82 -28.51 5.73
CA TYR A 191 -5.97 -27.76 5.21
C TYR A 191 -5.56 -26.45 4.53
N GLN A 192 -4.73 -25.64 5.19
CA GLN A 192 -4.30 -24.35 4.68
C GLN A 192 -3.42 -24.46 3.43
N HIS A 193 -2.56 -25.48 3.38
CA HIS A 193 -1.80 -25.78 2.18
C HIS A 193 -2.71 -26.19 1.02
N THR A 194 -3.72 -27.04 1.25
CA THR A 194 -4.70 -27.40 0.22
C THR A 194 -5.44 -26.17 -0.32
N LEU A 195 -5.88 -25.26 0.54
CA LEU A 195 -6.49 -24.00 0.12
C LEU A 195 -5.55 -23.14 -0.75
N LEU A 196 -4.27 -23.08 -0.38
CA LEU A 196 -3.28 -22.35 -1.14
C LEU A 196 -3.01 -23.00 -2.52
N GLN A 197 -3.07 -24.33 -2.62
CA GLN A 197 -3.00 -25.03 -3.91
C GLN A 197 -4.22 -24.71 -4.80
N GLN A 198 -5.43 -24.65 -4.23
CA GLN A 198 -6.62 -24.18 -4.97
C GLN A 198 -6.44 -22.74 -5.47
N ALA A 199 -5.82 -21.87 -4.66
CA ALA A 199 -5.50 -20.51 -5.06
C ALA A 199 -4.47 -20.43 -6.20
N LYS A 200 -3.52 -21.37 -6.25
CA LYS A 200 -2.55 -21.52 -7.36
C LYS A 200 -3.22 -21.91 -8.67
N GLU A 201 -4.26 -22.73 -8.61
CA GLU A 201 -5.06 -23.05 -9.80
C GLU A 201 -5.78 -21.81 -10.34
N ALA A 202 -6.31 -20.97 -9.45
CA ALA A 202 -7.02 -19.75 -9.80
C ALA A 202 -6.10 -18.63 -10.34
N PHE A 203 -4.88 -18.49 -9.80
CA PHE A 203 -3.94 -17.41 -10.10
C PHE A 203 -2.50 -17.90 -10.30
N ARG A 204 -2.26 -18.68 -11.36
CA ARG A 204 -0.98 -19.38 -11.61
C ARG A 204 0.28 -18.51 -11.65
N THR A 205 0.16 -17.23 -11.99
CA THR A 205 1.31 -16.32 -12.14
C THR A 205 1.62 -15.50 -10.88
N SER A 206 0.79 -15.62 -9.84
CA SER A 206 0.98 -14.91 -8.57
C SER A 206 2.11 -15.55 -7.75
N ARG A 207 2.70 -14.78 -6.84
CA ARG A 207 3.65 -15.31 -5.85
C ARG A 207 2.93 -15.62 -4.55
N TYR A 208 3.36 -16.70 -3.89
CA TYR A 208 2.69 -17.22 -2.70
C TYR A 208 3.53 -17.07 -1.44
N SER A 209 2.85 -16.93 -0.30
CA SER A 209 3.47 -17.01 1.02
C SER A 209 2.49 -17.65 2.01
N LEU A 210 2.89 -18.79 2.58
CA LEU A 210 2.11 -19.51 3.59
C LEU A 210 2.80 -19.46 4.97
N ALA A 211 4.01 -19.99 5.06
CA ALA A 211 4.77 -20.05 6.30
C ALA A 211 5.47 -18.72 6.63
N ASN A 212 5.62 -18.46 7.94
CA ASN A 212 6.63 -17.52 8.42
C ASN A 212 7.98 -18.25 8.57
N SER A 213 8.99 -17.52 9.03
CA SER A 213 10.35 -18.07 9.18
C SER A 213 10.41 -19.36 10.00
N CYS A 214 9.57 -19.55 11.03
CA CYS A 214 9.56 -20.79 11.81
C CYS A 214 8.89 -21.95 11.06
N GLY A 215 7.75 -21.68 10.40
CA GLY A 215 7.01 -22.71 9.65
C GLY A 215 7.79 -23.28 8.46
N MET A 216 8.67 -22.50 7.83
CA MET A 216 9.53 -22.96 6.73
C MET A 216 10.50 -24.09 7.13
N PHE A 217 10.86 -24.15 8.41
CA PHE A 217 11.80 -25.15 8.93
C PHE A 217 11.12 -26.43 9.39
N LEU A 218 9.78 -26.44 9.54
CA LEU A 218 9.05 -27.66 9.92
C LEU A 218 9.14 -28.74 8.84
N HIS A 219 8.92 -28.35 7.58
CA HIS A 219 8.93 -29.29 6.47
C HIS A 219 9.08 -28.51 5.15
N PRO A 220 9.80 -29.05 4.14
CA PRO A 220 9.91 -28.42 2.82
C PRO A 220 8.57 -28.15 2.13
N ALA A 221 7.53 -28.93 2.43
CA ALA A 221 6.18 -28.78 1.85
C ALA A 221 5.48 -27.46 2.23
N TRP A 222 5.92 -26.76 3.29
CA TRP A 222 5.31 -25.50 3.71
C TRP A 222 6.00 -24.26 3.11
N ARG A 223 7.01 -24.47 2.25
CA ARG A 223 7.79 -23.39 1.63
C ARG A 223 7.11 -22.91 0.37
N GLU A 224 7.08 -21.59 0.21
CA GLU A 224 6.49 -20.90 -0.94
C GLU A 224 7.47 -19.87 -1.49
N ASP A 225 7.09 -19.17 -2.56
CA ASP A 225 7.95 -18.18 -3.24
C ASP A 225 8.51 -17.12 -2.30
N ARG A 226 7.74 -16.79 -1.25
CA ARG A 226 8.11 -15.81 -0.23
C ARG A 226 7.87 -16.39 1.16
N CYS A 227 8.74 -16.00 2.07
CA CYS A 227 8.59 -16.20 3.50
C CYS A 227 8.30 -14.89 4.20
N ARG A 228 7.42 -14.93 5.19
CA ARG A 228 7.21 -13.78 6.06
C ARG A 228 8.19 -13.78 7.23
N PRO A 229 8.66 -12.60 7.67
CA PRO A 229 9.42 -12.47 8.90
C PRO A 229 8.70 -13.11 10.09
N GLY A 230 9.44 -13.78 10.97
CA GLY A 230 8.92 -14.43 12.17
C GLY A 230 9.99 -14.57 13.25
N VAL A 231 9.66 -15.24 14.36
CA VAL A 231 10.52 -15.27 15.57
C VAL A 231 11.89 -15.91 15.34
N ALA A 232 12.04 -16.79 14.34
CA ALA A 232 13.35 -17.35 13.98
C ALA A 232 14.37 -16.29 13.54
N LEU A 233 13.91 -15.17 12.95
CA LEU A 233 14.79 -14.04 12.58
C LEU A 233 15.43 -13.35 13.78
N PHE A 234 14.88 -13.56 14.97
CA PHE A 234 15.37 -12.98 16.21
C PHE A 234 16.12 -14.00 17.07
N GLY A 235 16.50 -15.13 16.49
CA GLY A 235 17.26 -16.18 17.16
C GLY A 235 16.43 -17.07 18.10
N VAL A 236 15.11 -17.14 17.90
CA VAL A 236 14.27 -18.14 18.58
C VAL A 236 14.39 -19.48 17.85
N ALA A 237 15.05 -20.45 18.48
CA ALA A 237 15.12 -21.83 18.04
C ALA A 237 13.82 -22.58 18.41
N GLN A 238 13.51 -23.62 17.65
CA GLN A 238 12.39 -24.53 17.89
C GLN A 238 12.91 -25.95 18.15
N PRO A 239 12.17 -26.83 18.85
CA PRO A 239 12.62 -28.18 19.21
C PRO A 239 13.15 -29.02 18.03
N TRP A 240 12.64 -28.79 16.82
CA TRP A 240 13.01 -29.50 15.59
C TRP A 240 13.98 -28.71 14.69
N PHE A 241 14.41 -27.50 15.08
CA PHE A 241 15.34 -26.69 14.28
C PHE A 241 16.11 -25.64 15.10
N SER A 242 17.44 -25.66 14.97
CA SER A 242 18.33 -24.63 15.50
C SER A 242 18.48 -23.49 14.48
N THR A 243 18.19 -22.26 14.91
CA THR A 243 18.41 -21.08 14.08
C THR A 243 19.89 -20.66 14.12
N PRO A 244 20.52 -20.34 12.97
CA PRO A 244 21.88 -19.83 12.93
C PRO A 244 21.99 -18.38 13.45
N LEU A 245 20.86 -17.72 13.72
CA LEU A 245 20.80 -16.34 14.17
C LEU A 245 20.94 -16.25 15.70
N LYS A 246 21.77 -15.32 16.16
CA LYS A 246 21.98 -15.06 17.60
C LYS A 246 20.68 -14.52 18.22
N ARG A 247 20.29 -15.06 19.38
CA ARG A 247 19.12 -14.60 20.12
C ARG A 247 19.32 -13.15 20.58
N ILE A 248 18.43 -12.26 20.16
CA ILE A 248 18.48 -10.81 20.46
C ILE A 248 17.44 -10.33 21.47
N TYR A 249 16.53 -11.20 21.91
CA TYR A 249 15.62 -10.95 23.04
C TYR A 249 15.39 -12.21 23.88
N ARG A 250 15.04 -12.02 25.16
CA ARG A 250 14.63 -13.10 26.07
C ARG A 250 13.11 -13.01 26.22
N CYS A 251 12.36 -13.98 25.68
CA CYS A 251 10.93 -14.08 26.00
C CYS A 251 10.80 -14.35 27.50
N LEU A 252 10.13 -13.44 28.21
CA LEU A 252 9.70 -13.66 29.59
C LEU A 252 8.46 -14.56 29.52
N HIS A 253 8.57 -15.75 30.11
CA HIS A 253 7.58 -16.84 30.15
C HIS A 253 7.43 -17.71 28.87
N GLN A 254 7.90 -18.95 29.00
CA GLN A 254 7.22 -20.16 28.55
C GLN A 254 7.01 -21.03 29.79
#